data_AF-A0A820ETE0-F1
#
_entry.id   AF-A0A820ETE0-F1
#
_cell.length_a   1.000
_cell.length_b   1.000
_cell.length_c   1.000
_cell.angle_alpha   90.00
_cell.angle_beta   90.00
_cell.angle_gamma   90.00
#
_symmetry.space_group_name_H-M   'P 1'
#
loop_
_entity.id
_entity.type
_entity.pdbx_description
1 polymer ?
#
loop_
_entity_poly.entity_id
_entity_poly.type
_entity_poly.pdbx_seq_one_letter_code
_entity_poly.pdbx_strand_id
1 'polypeptide(L)'
;MAEFSDLSEIQSNSDEKLDNVAGDGVYMTDSDDVVKSITNKIIQVLQLYCNENKGQIVNSLLEKGRQSLVDYRGDIVAEVYTKEMDNKDSKLLELLKMYFQAKWET
;
A
#
# COMPACT_ATOMS: atom_id res chain seq x y z
N MET A 1 -48.42 33.98 -3.46
CA MET A 1 -47.73 34.14 -4.76
C MET A 1 -46.43 34.85 -4.43
N ALA A 2 -45.32 34.11 -4.31
CA ALA A 2 -44.40 33.79 -5.42
C ALA A 2 -43.77 35.11 -5.94
N GLU A 3 -42.47 35.36 -5.93
CA GLU A 3 -41.39 34.53 -6.46
C GLU A 3 -40.00 35.09 -6.05
N PHE A 4 -39.05 34.15 -5.93
CA PHE A 4 -37.63 34.18 -6.30
C PHE A 4 -36.69 35.36 -5.95
N SER A 5 -35.72 35.02 -5.11
CA SER A 5 -34.27 35.07 -5.33
C SER A 5 -33.73 36.06 -6.37
N ASP A 6 -32.79 36.91 -5.97
CA ASP A 6 -31.41 36.72 -6.43
C ASP A 6 -30.36 37.38 -5.52
N LEU A 7 -29.22 36.69 -5.43
CA LEU A 7 -28.01 37.02 -4.72
C LEU A 7 -27.06 37.73 -5.69
N SER A 8 -26.45 38.85 -5.31
CA SER A 8 -25.15 39.22 -5.89
C SER A 8 -24.35 40.16 -4.99
N GLU A 9 -23.03 40.04 -5.12
CA GLU A 9 -21.94 40.86 -4.55
C GLU A 9 -21.44 40.44 -3.15
N ILE A 10 -20.49 39.50 -3.04
CA ILE A 10 -19.04 39.46 -3.40
C ILE A 10 -18.12 40.06 -2.30
N GLN A 11 -17.29 39.14 -1.78
CA GLN A 11 -15.93 39.25 -1.21
C GLN A 11 -15.64 40.11 0.03
N SER A 12 -15.08 39.46 1.05
CA SER A 12 -13.65 39.67 1.31
C SER A 12 -13.06 38.49 2.10
N ASN A 13 -11.94 38.01 1.56
CA ASN A 13 -11.03 37.08 2.20
C ASN A 13 -10.59 37.63 3.56
N SER A 14 -10.48 36.75 4.54
CA SER A 14 -9.60 36.96 5.68
C SER A 14 -8.89 35.64 5.94
N ASP A 15 -7.64 35.61 5.46
CA ASP A 15 -6.58 34.73 5.94
C ASP A 15 -6.66 34.54 7.46
N GLU A 16 -6.76 33.30 7.91
CA GLU A 16 -6.03 32.90 9.12
C GLU A 16 -5.73 31.40 9.12
N LYS A 17 -4.50 31.10 8.71
CA LYS A 17 -3.56 30.21 9.42
C LYS A 17 -4.16 28.90 9.95
N LEU A 18 -4.10 27.86 9.13
CA LEU A 18 -4.07 26.48 9.63
C LEU A 18 -2.62 26.02 9.68
N ASP A 19 -2.06 26.08 10.89
CA ASP A 19 -0.82 25.41 11.24
C ASP A 19 -0.95 23.93 10.86
N ASN A 20 -0.04 23.47 9.99
CA ASN A 20 0.23 22.06 9.74
C ASN A 20 0.71 21.43 11.05
N VAL A 21 -0.23 21.01 11.88
CA VAL A 21 0.04 20.03 12.94
C VAL A 21 0.34 18.73 12.21
N ALA A 22 1.64 18.48 12.05
CA ALA A 22 2.19 17.18 11.77
C ALA A 22 1.42 16.16 12.61
N GLY A 23 0.72 15.25 11.93
CA GLY A 23 0.05 14.12 12.55
C GLY A 23 1.10 13.24 13.19
N ASP A 24 1.45 13.55 14.45
CA ASP A 24 2.06 12.60 15.37
C ASP A 24 0.92 11.72 15.89
N GLY A 25 0.40 10.90 14.96
CA GLY A 25 -0.43 9.77 15.29
C GLY A 25 0.44 8.79 16.06
N VAL A 26 0.30 8.79 17.38
CA VAL A 26 0.74 7.70 18.24
C VAL A 26 -0.04 6.46 17.80
N TYR A 27 0.47 5.71 16.83
CA TYR A 27 -0.11 4.43 16.45
C TYR A 27 0.39 3.38 17.45
N MET A 28 -0.52 2.97 18.33
CA MET A 28 -0.39 1.68 19.00
C MET A 28 -0.16 0.63 17.91
N THR A 29 0.93 -0.12 18.01
CA THR A 29 1.29 -1.16 17.04
C THR A 29 0.34 -2.34 17.20
N ASP A 30 -0.85 -2.24 16.60
CA ASP A 30 -1.71 -3.37 16.30
C ASP A 30 -1.05 -4.17 15.17
N SER A 31 -0.97 -5.50 15.31
CA SER A 31 -0.37 -6.42 14.32
C SER A 31 -0.92 -6.21 12.89
N ASP A 32 -2.14 -5.70 12.76
CA ASP A 32 -2.75 -5.32 11.48
C ASP A 32 -1.99 -4.21 10.73
N ASP A 33 -1.40 -3.23 11.42
CA ASP A 33 -0.59 -2.18 10.78
C ASP A 33 0.74 -2.73 10.25
N VAL A 34 1.32 -3.72 10.93
CA VAL A 34 2.54 -4.40 10.49
C VAL A 34 2.26 -5.20 9.21
N VAL A 35 1.19 -5.99 9.19
CA VAL A 35 0.77 -6.76 8.01
C VAL A 35 0.47 -5.86 6.82
N LYS A 36 -0.22 -4.74 7.05
CA LYS A 36 -0.53 -3.74 6.02
C LYS A 36 0.72 -3.06 5.49
N SER A 37 1.67 -2.73 6.37
CA SER A 37 2.97 -2.16 5.99
C SER A 37 3.78 -3.11 5.12
N ILE A 38 3.84 -4.40 5.48
CA ILE A 38 4.54 -5.42 4.70
C ILE A 38 3.88 -5.62 3.32
N THR A 39 2.55 -5.68 3.28
CA THR A 39 1.78 -5.76 2.02
C THR A 39 2.11 -4.60 1.10
N ASN A 40 2.10 -3.37 1.61
CA ASN A 40 2.49 -2.19 0.84
C ASN A 40 3.91 -2.31 0.31
N LYS A 41 4.88 -2.74 1.12
CA LYS A 41 6.27 -2.95 0.71
C LYS A 41 6.40 -3.99 -0.41
N ILE A 42 5.66 -5.09 -0.32
CA ILE A 42 5.62 -6.12 -1.38
C ILE A 42 5.13 -5.52 -2.71
N ILE A 43 4.06 -4.70 -2.68
CA ILE A 43 3.56 -3.99 -3.87
C ILE A 43 4.64 -3.10 -4.48
N GLN A 44 5.44 -2.41 -3.64
CA GLN A 44 6.52 -1.56 -4.14
C GLN A 44 7.65 -2.38 -4.78
N VAL A 45 8.07 -3.45 -4.11
CA VAL A 45 9.17 -4.32 -4.57
C VAL A 45 8.80 -4.96 -5.90
N LEU A 46 7.57 -5.47 -6.03
CA LEU A 46 7.07 -6.07 -7.26
C LEU A 46 6.56 -5.05 -8.29
N GLN A 47 6.62 -3.75 -7.97
CA GLN A 47 6.16 -2.64 -8.83
C GLN A 47 4.71 -2.80 -9.32
N LEU A 48 3.81 -3.29 -8.45
CA LEU A 48 2.44 -3.66 -8.81
C LEU A 48 1.44 -2.48 -8.76
N TYR A 49 1.88 -1.23 -8.64
CA TYR A 49 0.99 -0.08 -8.41
C TYR A 49 -0.10 0.07 -9.47
N CYS A 50 0.27 -0.15 -10.73
CA CYS A 50 -0.60 -0.04 -11.90
C CYS A 50 -1.22 -1.38 -12.32
N ASN A 51 -0.95 -2.47 -11.59
CA ASN A 51 -1.47 -3.79 -11.92
C ASN A 51 -2.85 -3.99 -11.28
N GLU A 52 -3.86 -4.31 -12.08
CA GLU A 52 -5.24 -4.57 -11.64
C GLU A 52 -5.35 -5.82 -10.74
N ASN A 53 -4.48 -6.80 -10.95
CA ASN A 53 -4.38 -8.05 -10.21
C ASN A 53 -3.49 -7.95 -8.95
N LYS A 54 -2.96 -6.76 -8.61
CA LYS A 54 -2.01 -6.60 -7.48
C LYS A 54 -2.48 -7.23 -6.17
N GLY A 55 -3.78 -7.11 -5.86
CA GLY A 55 -4.36 -7.70 -4.65
C GLY A 55 -4.30 -9.22 -4.67
N GLN A 56 -4.60 -9.84 -5.82
CA GLN A 56 -4.54 -11.30 -5.99
C GLN A 56 -3.10 -11.80 -5.94
N ILE A 57 -2.17 -11.10 -6.59
CA ILE A 57 -0.74 -11.44 -6.58
C ILE A 57 -0.21 -11.42 -5.15
N VAL A 58 -0.48 -10.35 -4.40
CA VAL A 58 -0.07 -10.24 -3.00
C VAL A 58 -0.73 -11.31 -2.15
N ASN A 59 -2.04 -11.54 -2.29
CA ASN A 59 -2.71 -12.55 -1.48
C ASN A 59 -2.13 -13.96 -1.73
N SER A 60 -1.98 -14.36 -2.99
CA SER A 60 -1.35 -15.62 -3.37
C SER A 60 0.09 -15.73 -2.88
N LEU A 61 0.83 -14.63 -2.82
CA LEU A 61 2.19 -14.55 -2.30
C LEU A 61 2.25 -14.72 -0.78
N LEU A 62 1.30 -14.14 -0.04
CA LEU A 62 1.20 -14.31 1.40
C LEU A 62 0.70 -15.71 1.80
N GLU A 63 -0.12 -16.35 0.96
CA GLU A 63 -0.64 -17.70 1.20
C GLU A 63 0.35 -18.81 0.81
N LYS A 64 0.93 -18.74 -0.40
CA LYS A 64 1.76 -19.81 -0.98
C LYS A 64 3.25 -19.47 -0.98
N GLY A 65 3.63 -18.29 -0.48
CA GLY A 65 4.99 -17.78 -0.54
C GLY A 65 5.44 -17.43 -1.96
N ARG A 66 6.74 -17.24 -2.14
CA ARG A 66 7.38 -16.82 -3.40
C ARG A 66 7.06 -17.70 -4.61
N GLN A 67 6.69 -18.96 -4.40
CA GLN A 67 6.33 -19.87 -5.49
C GLN A 67 5.13 -19.39 -6.32
N SER A 68 4.19 -18.65 -5.71
CA SER A 68 3.02 -18.14 -6.43
C SER A 68 3.38 -17.09 -7.49
N LEU A 69 4.55 -16.44 -7.41
CA LEU A 69 4.96 -15.49 -8.44
C LEU A 69 5.14 -16.15 -9.81
N VAL A 70 5.38 -17.47 -9.86
CA VAL A 70 5.45 -18.22 -11.13
C VAL A 70 4.14 -18.11 -11.90
N ASP A 71 3.01 -18.12 -11.21
CA ASP A 71 1.68 -18.01 -11.81
C ASP A 71 1.41 -16.59 -12.36
N TYR A 72 2.09 -15.58 -11.81
CA TYR A 72 1.93 -14.16 -12.15
C TYR A 72 3.15 -13.57 -12.87
N ARG A 73 4.01 -14.41 -13.46
CA ARG A 73 5.22 -13.95 -14.15
C ARG A 73 4.91 -12.94 -15.26
N GLY A 74 3.76 -13.07 -15.93
CA GLY A 74 3.32 -12.15 -16.99
C GLY A 74 2.81 -10.81 -16.48
N ASP A 75 2.41 -10.74 -15.21
CA ASP A 75 1.86 -9.55 -14.55
C ASP A 75 2.94 -8.68 -13.90
N ILE A 76 4.14 -9.24 -13.69
CA ILE A 76 5.27 -8.61 -13.02
C ILE A 76 6.31 -8.19 -14.07
N VAL A 77 6.92 -7.03 -13.87
CA VAL A 77 8.04 -6.57 -14.72
C VAL A 77 9.14 -7.63 -14.73
N ALA A 78 9.54 -8.11 -15.91
CA ALA A 78 10.45 -9.25 -16.05
C ALA A 78 11.79 -9.07 -15.30
N GLU A 79 12.33 -7.85 -15.28
CA GLU A 79 13.56 -7.51 -14.53
C GLU A 79 13.36 -7.67 -13.02
N VAL A 80 12.24 -7.16 -12.49
CA VAL A 80 11.86 -7.26 -11.08
C VAL A 80 11.62 -8.72 -10.70
N TYR A 81 10.88 -9.45 -11.52
CA TYR A 81 10.62 -10.88 -11.33
C TYR A 81 11.92 -11.67 -11.24
N THR A 82 12.82 -11.49 -12.19
CA THR A 82 14.12 -12.20 -12.24
C THR A 82 14.95 -11.85 -11.00
N LYS A 83 15.02 -10.57 -10.65
CA LYS A 83 15.75 -10.10 -9.45
C LYS A 83 15.24 -10.72 -8.16
N GLU A 84 13.93 -10.79 -7.96
CA GLU A 84 13.35 -11.28 -6.71
C GLU A 84 13.29 -12.83 -6.63
N MET A 85 13.32 -13.52 -7.78
CA MET A 85 13.34 -14.98 -7.86
C MET A 85 14.76 -15.59 -7.82
N ASP A 86 15.74 -14.98 -8.48
CA ASP A 86 17.11 -15.51 -8.54
C ASP A 86 17.92 -15.20 -7.28
N ASN A 87 17.56 -14.13 -6.56
CA ASN A 87 18.28 -13.74 -5.36
C ASN A 87 17.74 -14.49 -4.12
N LYS A 88 18.63 -15.22 -3.44
CA LYS A 88 18.33 -15.91 -2.18
C LYS A 88 18.10 -14.94 -1.02
N ASP A 89 18.63 -13.73 -1.11
CA ASP A 89 18.45 -12.64 -0.15
C ASP A 89 17.62 -11.51 -0.76
N SER A 90 16.59 -11.86 -1.52
CA SER A 90 15.69 -10.88 -2.11
C SER A 90 14.88 -10.13 -1.05
N LYS A 91 14.61 -8.85 -1.29
CA LYS A 91 13.81 -8.02 -0.38
C LYS A 91 12.42 -8.63 -0.19
N LEU A 92 11.87 -9.22 -1.24
CA LEU A 92 10.63 -9.98 -1.18
C LEU A 92 10.70 -11.11 -0.14
N LEU A 93 11.78 -11.89 -0.12
CA LEU A 93 11.91 -13.01 0.82
C LEU A 93 12.00 -12.53 2.27
N GLU A 94 12.69 -11.41 2.51
CA GLU A 94 12.76 -10.78 3.83
C GLU A 94 11.37 -10.33 4.30
N LEU A 95 10.63 -9.64 3.43
CA LEU A 95 9.26 -9.20 3.71
C LEU A 95 8.32 -10.37 4.01
N LEU A 96 8.42 -11.46 3.25
CA LEU A 96 7.66 -12.68 3.50
C LEU A 96 7.99 -13.28 4.87
N LYS A 97 9.28 -13.36 5.25
CA LYS A 97 9.70 -13.84 6.58
C LYS A 97 9.10 -12.98 7.69
N MET A 98 9.18 -11.65 7.56
CA MET A 98 8.59 -10.71 8.52
C MET A 98 7.07 -10.91 8.63
N TYR A 99 6.38 -11.12 7.51
CA TYR A 99 4.93 -11.34 7.51
C TYR A 99 4.56 -12.61 8.27
N PHE A 100 5.23 -13.73 7.96
CA PHE A 100 4.95 -14.98 8.63
C PHE A 100 5.29 -14.87 10.13
N GLN A 101 6.41 -14.25 10.49
CA GLN A 101 6.75 -14.05 11.90
C GLN A 101 5.67 -13.25 12.64
N ALA A 102 5.26 -12.09 12.10
CA ALA A 102 4.21 -11.28 12.71
C ALA A 102 2.87 -12.02 12.86
N LYS A 103 2.54 -12.88 11.88
CA LYS A 103 1.31 -13.69 11.88
C LYS A 103 1.35 -14.85 12.89
N TRP A 104 2.53 -15.40 13.18
CA TRP A 104 2.69 -16.50 14.14
C TRP A 104 2.89 -16.03 15.58
N GLU A 105 3.26 -14.76 15.80
CA GLU A 105 3.39 -14.13 17.12
C GLU A 105 2.07 -13.49 17.64
N THR A 106 1.01 -13.48 16.81
CA THR A 106 -0.35 -13.01 17.16
C THR A 106 -1.27 -14.20 17.41
#